data_AF-A0A2E7L0A1-F1
#
_entry.id   AF-A0A2E7L0A1-F1
#
_cell.length_a   1.000
_cell.length_b   1.000
_cell.length_c   1.000
_cell.angle_alpha   90.00
_cell.angle_beta   90.00
_cell.angle_gamma   90.00
#
_symmetry.space_group_name_H-M   'P 1'
#
loop_
_entity.id
_entity.type
_entity.pdbx_description
1 polymer ?
#
loop_
_entity_poly.entity_id
_entity_poly.type
_entity_poly.pdbx_seq_one_letter_code
_entity_poly.pdbx_strand_id
1 'polypeptide(L)'
;MIFTQITQEFQSLSSEGGWVFWCLLALAFGISFAVLSIWSLLRLPSAPIIKGEQWKALLLQNSASSDLFNKLTKKIDEKKLGGQLDQIEAQMFSSLKRRIPFTFVLISTAPLVGLLGTVSGMYTTFDGMGTSSTSGPSTVIAQGVSEALITTQTGLIISVPAYIILFYLWGNYRRLRHGFRLIERRLGENFNYAERI
;
A
#
# COMPACT_ATOMS: atom_id res chain seq x y z
N MET A 1 -24.79 -18.31 -5.10
CA MET A 1 -25.16 -18.37 -3.68
C MET A 1 -24.31 -17.46 -2.79
N ILE A 2 -22.97 -17.53 -2.85
CA ILE A 2 -22.09 -16.66 -2.03
C ILE A 2 -22.22 -15.17 -2.43
N PHE A 3 -22.23 -14.86 -3.73
CA PHE A 3 -22.30 -13.47 -4.21
C PHE A 3 -23.62 -12.77 -3.85
N THR A 4 -24.73 -13.51 -3.84
CA THR A 4 -26.05 -13.01 -3.45
C THR A 4 -26.17 -12.73 -1.95
N GLN A 5 -25.49 -13.52 -1.11
CA GLN A 5 -25.43 -13.26 0.34
C GLN A 5 -24.60 -12.01 0.63
N ILE A 6 -23.44 -11.86 -0.03
CA ILE A 6 -22.59 -10.67 0.10
C ILE A 6 -23.34 -9.41 -0.33
N THR A 7 -24.12 -9.46 -1.42
CA THR A 7 -24.91 -8.30 -1.85
C THR A 7 -26.05 -7.95 -0.88
N GLN A 8 -26.65 -8.95 -0.23
CA GLN A 8 -27.68 -8.71 0.80
C GLN A 8 -27.08 -8.13 2.07
N GLU A 9 -25.95 -8.64 2.54
CA GLU A 9 -25.20 -8.07 3.67
C GLU A 9 -24.68 -6.66 3.37
N PHE A 10 -24.24 -6.40 2.14
CA PHE A 10 -23.84 -5.06 1.71
C PHE A 10 -25.01 -4.08 1.69
N GLN A 11 -26.19 -4.55 1.30
CA GLN A 11 -27.40 -3.73 1.23
C GLN A 11 -27.94 -3.42 2.63
N SER A 12 -27.89 -4.39 3.57
CA SER A 12 -28.20 -4.12 4.99
C SER A 12 -27.17 -3.19 5.62
N LEU A 13 -25.88 -3.39 5.34
CA LEU A 13 -24.78 -2.52 5.77
C LEU A 13 -24.93 -1.06 5.29
N SER A 14 -25.44 -0.85 4.08
CA SER A 14 -25.64 0.49 3.53
C SER A 14 -26.83 1.20 4.15
N SER A 15 -27.87 0.48 4.58
CA SER A 15 -29.02 1.06 5.28
C SER A 15 -28.75 1.31 6.76
N GLU A 16 -27.94 0.44 7.37
CA GLU A 16 -27.66 0.41 8.82
C GLU A 16 -26.38 1.21 9.18
N GLY A 17 -25.29 1.05 8.42
CA GLY A 17 -24.00 1.67 8.72
C GLY A 17 -23.92 3.21 8.59
N GLY A 18 -25.04 3.86 8.24
CA GLY A 18 -25.17 5.31 8.18
C GLY A 18 -24.08 6.02 7.37
N TRP A 19 -23.64 7.19 7.83
CA TRP A 19 -22.62 8.00 7.16
C TRP A 19 -21.21 7.35 7.19
N VAL A 20 -20.92 6.52 8.20
CA VAL A 20 -19.61 5.88 8.39
C VAL A 20 -19.32 4.86 7.29
N PHE A 21 -20.35 4.20 6.77
CA PHE A 21 -20.22 3.26 5.66
C PHE A 21 -19.64 3.92 4.41
N TRP A 22 -20.08 5.12 4.07
CA TRP A 22 -19.55 5.89 2.93
C TRP A 22 -18.08 6.27 3.13
N CYS A 23 -17.70 6.62 4.37
CA CYS A 23 -16.30 6.86 4.71
C CYS A 23 -15.43 5.60 4.54
N LEU A 24 -15.93 4.43 4.97
CA LEU A 24 -15.25 3.15 4.77
C LEU A 24 -15.09 2.80 3.30
N LEU A 25 -16.11 3.04 2.48
CA LEU A 25 -16.08 2.77 1.04
C LEU A 25 -15.06 3.69 0.34
N ALA A 26 -15.06 4.99 0.67
CA ALA A 26 -14.07 5.93 0.15
C ALA A 26 -12.63 5.52 0.54
N LEU A 27 -12.43 5.07 1.78
CA LEU A 27 -11.14 4.52 2.24
C LEU A 27 -10.74 3.26 1.47
N ALA A 28 -11.66 2.31 1.28
CA ALA A 28 -11.41 1.08 0.54
C ALA A 28 -10.99 1.36 -0.91
N PHE A 29 -11.65 2.33 -1.56
CA PHE A 29 -11.28 2.78 -2.90
C PHE A 29 -9.90 3.45 -2.90
N GLY A 30 -9.63 4.33 -1.95
CA GLY A 30 -8.33 4.99 -1.79
C GLY A 30 -7.17 4.01 -1.56
N ILE A 31 -7.37 3.00 -0.71
CA ILE A 31 -6.41 1.93 -0.45
C ILE A 31 -6.18 1.11 -1.74
N SER A 32 -7.25 0.70 -2.41
CA SER A 32 -7.17 -0.06 -3.67
C SER A 32 -6.38 0.69 -4.74
N PHE A 33 -6.68 1.98 -4.94
CA PHE A 33 -5.97 2.84 -5.88
C PHE A 33 -4.49 3.01 -5.51
N ALA A 34 -4.19 3.21 -4.23
CA ALA A 34 -2.81 3.39 -3.75
C ALA A 34 -1.98 2.10 -3.90
N VAL A 35 -2.57 0.94 -3.60
CA VAL A 35 -1.95 -0.38 -3.79
C VAL A 35 -1.69 -0.65 -5.27
N LEU A 36 -2.68 -0.42 -6.14
CA LEU A 36 -2.53 -0.55 -7.59
C LEU A 36 -1.45 0.37 -8.14
N SER A 37 -1.39 1.61 -7.66
CA SER A 37 -0.35 2.55 -8.06
C SER A 37 1.05 2.08 -7.66
N ILE A 38 1.23 1.55 -6.45
CA ILE A 38 2.51 0.99 -6.00
C ILE A 38 2.86 -0.24 -6.82
N TRP A 39 1.91 -1.15 -7.05
CA TRP A 39 2.10 -2.34 -7.85
C TRP A 39 2.50 -2.01 -9.30
N SER A 40 1.85 -1.03 -9.92
CA SER A 40 2.20 -0.52 -11.26
C SER A 40 3.63 0.01 -11.32
N LEU A 41 4.04 0.82 -10.33
CA LEU A 41 5.40 1.35 -10.22
C LEU A 41 6.45 0.25 -9.99
N LEU A 42 6.12 -0.82 -9.26
CA LEU A 42 6.98 -1.99 -9.06
C LEU A 42 7.03 -2.94 -10.27
N ARG A 43 6.01 -2.91 -11.13
CA ARG A 43 5.94 -3.74 -12.34
C ARG A 43 6.69 -3.11 -13.51
N LEU A 44 6.71 -1.78 -13.60
CA LEU A 44 7.38 -1.01 -14.65
C LEU A 44 8.38 -0.02 -14.04
N PRO A 45 9.60 -0.46 -13.65
CA PRO A 45 10.66 0.49 -13.34
C PRO A 45 11.05 1.17 -14.67
N SER A 46 10.41 2.32 -14.94
CA SER A 46 10.78 3.23 -16.02
C SER A 46 12.16 3.81 -15.70
N ALA A 47 13.21 3.03 -15.94
CA ALA A 47 14.57 3.51 -15.85
C ALA A 47 14.91 4.26 -17.16
N PRO A 48 15.45 5.48 -17.10
CA PRO A 48 15.72 6.30 -18.29
C PRO A 48 16.86 5.77 -19.20
N ILE A 49 17.56 4.71 -18.81
CA ILE A 49 18.79 4.25 -19.50
C ILE A 49 18.63 2.86 -20.17
N ILE A 50 17.75 1.97 -19.68
CA ILE A 50 17.56 0.61 -20.21
C ILE A 50 16.10 0.16 -19.97
N LYS A 51 15.52 -0.67 -20.86
CA LYS A 51 14.16 -1.24 -20.71
C LYS A 51 13.98 -1.89 -19.32
N GLY A 52 12.86 -1.58 -18.64
CA GLY A 52 12.60 -1.94 -17.24
C GLY A 52 12.69 -3.44 -16.88
N GLU A 53 12.43 -4.33 -17.85
CA GLU A 53 12.62 -5.78 -17.71
C GLU A 53 14.08 -6.17 -17.40
N GLN A 54 15.06 -5.50 -18.05
CA GLN A 54 16.48 -5.80 -17.90
C GLN A 54 17.05 -5.27 -16.57
N TRP A 55 16.51 -4.15 -16.07
CA TRP A 55 16.83 -3.62 -14.75
C TRP A 55 16.37 -4.55 -13.62
N LYS A 56 15.19 -5.13 -13.77
CA LYS A 56 14.65 -6.05 -12.77
C LYS A 56 15.48 -7.34 -12.68
N ALA A 57 15.95 -7.84 -13.82
CA ALA A 57 16.90 -8.96 -13.86
C ALA A 57 18.23 -8.60 -13.18
N LEU A 58 18.80 -7.43 -13.46
CA LEU A 58 20.03 -6.92 -12.83
C LEU A 58 19.93 -6.75 -11.30
N LEU A 59 18.78 -6.30 -10.81
CA LEU A 59 18.58 -5.99 -9.39
C LEU A 59 18.15 -7.20 -8.56
N LEU A 60 17.49 -8.19 -9.15
CA LEU A 60 16.98 -9.38 -8.46
C LEU A 60 17.89 -10.60 -8.62
N GLN A 61 18.54 -10.75 -9.75
CA GLN A 61 19.51 -11.81 -9.98
C GLN A 61 20.86 -11.27 -9.51
N ASN A 62 21.41 -11.82 -8.43
CA ASN A 62 22.75 -11.55 -7.92
C ASN A 62 23.88 -11.97 -8.91
N SER A 63 23.52 -12.16 -10.19
CA SER A 63 24.32 -12.46 -11.37
C SER A 63 24.33 -11.18 -12.22
N ALA A 64 25.39 -10.39 -12.16
CA ALA A 64 26.54 -10.63 -13.03
C ALA A 64 26.17 -10.74 -14.52
N SER A 65 25.33 -9.83 -15.04
CA SER A 65 25.54 -9.41 -16.43
C SER A 65 26.75 -8.47 -16.44
N SER A 66 27.94 -9.08 -16.42
CA SER A 66 29.20 -8.42 -16.76
C SER A 66 29.05 -7.55 -18.00
N ASP A 67 28.20 -7.98 -18.95
CA ASP A 67 27.90 -7.30 -20.19
C ASP A 67 27.06 -6.00 -20.04
N LEU A 68 26.11 -5.93 -19.09
CA LEU A 68 25.34 -4.70 -18.83
C LEU A 68 26.10 -3.75 -17.91
N PHE A 69 26.81 -4.28 -16.92
CA PHE A 69 27.72 -3.49 -16.10
C PHE A 69 28.80 -2.83 -16.98
N ASN A 70 29.40 -3.60 -17.90
CA ASN A 70 30.36 -3.08 -18.89
C ASN A 70 29.72 -2.07 -19.86
N LYS A 71 28.44 -2.23 -20.23
CA LYS A 71 27.72 -1.21 -21.02
C LYS A 71 27.46 0.06 -20.22
N LEU A 72 27.20 -0.03 -18.92
CA LEU A 72 27.02 1.14 -18.04
C LEU A 72 28.36 1.85 -17.80
N THR A 73 29.45 1.14 -17.50
CA THR A 73 30.78 1.73 -17.36
C THR A 73 31.29 2.36 -18.65
N LYS A 74 30.96 1.78 -19.82
CA LYS A 74 31.34 2.35 -21.12
C LYS A 74 30.54 3.60 -21.51
N LYS A 75 29.36 3.81 -20.94
CA LYS A 75 28.43 4.89 -21.32
C LYS A 75 28.38 6.02 -20.30
N ILE A 76 28.89 5.82 -19.08
CA ILE A 76 28.88 6.82 -18.02
C ILE A 76 30.31 7.32 -17.80
N ASP A 77 30.48 8.64 -17.92
CA ASP A 77 31.72 9.35 -17.64
C ASP A 77 32.11 9.21 -16.15
N GLU A 78 33.34 8.78 -15.89
CA GLU A 78 33.90 8.46 -14.55
C GLU A 78 33.70 9.60 -13.54
N LYS A 79 33.89 10.85 -13.97
CA LYS A 79 33.69 12.06 -13.15
C LYS A 79 32.24 12.38 -12.81
N LYS A 80 31.25 11.80 -13.50
CA LYS A 80 29.81 12.10 -13.32
C LYS A 80 29.01 10.91 -12.78
N LEU A 81 29.64 9.76 -12.56
CA LEU A 81 28.97 8.53 -12.19
C LEU A 81 28.17 8.63 -10.89
N GLY A 82 28.78 9.08 -9.80
CA GLY A 82 28.11 9.19 -8.50
C GLY A 82 26.87 10.08 -8.56
N GLY A 83 27.02 11.29 -9.12
CA GLY A 83 25.91 12.23 -9.27
C GLY A 83 24.78 11.74 -10.18
N GLN A 84 25.08 10.97 -11.23
CA GLN A 84 24.05 10.36 -12.09
C GLN A 84 23.34 9.19 -11.40
N LEU A 85 24.06 8.34 -10.66
CA LEU A 85 23.48 7.22 -9.92
C LEU A 85 22.55 7.72 -8.81
N ASP A 86 22.94 8.76 -8.07
CA ASP A 86 22.11 9.39 -7.05
C ASP A 86 20.80 9.94 -7.66
N GLN A 87 20.89 10.60 -8.81
CA GLN A 87 19.72 11.11 -9.53
C GLN A 87 18.80 9.97 -10.00
N ILE A 88 19.36 8.85 -10.46
CA ILE A 88 18.59 7.66 -10.87
C ILE A 88 17.93 6.99 -9.65
N GLU A 89 18.64 6.84 -8.52
CA GLU A 89 18.05 6.30 -7.27
C GLU A 89 16.87 7.18 -6.86
N ALA A 90 17.07 8.50 -6.84
CA ALA A 90 16.04 9.45 -6.49
C ALA A 90 14.84 9.35 -7.43
N GLN A 91 15.04 9.32 -8.75
CA GLN A 91 13.94 9.23 -9.71
C GLN A 91 13.16 7.91 -9.59
N MET A 92 13.85 6.78 -9.43
CA MET A 92 13.19 5.47 -9.35
C MET A 92 12.47 5.24 -8.02
N PHE A 93 13.11 5.59 -6.89
CA PHE A 93 12.63 5.21 -5.57
C PHE A 93 11.92 6.32 -4.80
N SER A 94 12.04 7.61 -5.18
CA SER A 94 11.37 8.72 -4.47
C SER A 94 9.86 8.55 -4.40
N SER A 95 9.23 8.18 -5.53
CA SER A 95 7.79 7.95 -5.59
C SER A 95 7.34 6.82 -4.67
N LEU A 96 8.08 5.71 -4.62
CA LEU A 96 7.80 4.57 -3.74
C LEU A 96 8.05 4.92 -2.26
N LYS A 97 9.13 5.66 -1.97
CA LYS A 97 9.49 6.12 -0.62
C LYS A 97 8.39 7.00 -0.02
N ARG A 98 7.67 7.79 -0.82
CA ARG A 98 6.54 8.61 -0.38
C ARG A 98 5.22 7.83 -0.35
N ARG A 99 4.92 7.01 -1.37
CA ARG A 99 3.63 6.31 -1.49
C ARG A 99 3.46 5.17 -0.49
N ILE A 100 4.50 4.39 -0.21
CA ILE A 100 4.42 3.26 0.75
C ILE A 100 3.94 3.68 2.15
N PRO A 101 4.57 4.66 2.83
CA PRO A 101 4.13 5.07 4.16
C PRO A 101 2.74 5.73 4.12
N PHE A 102 2.39 6.44 3.05
CA PHE A 102 1.05 7.00 2.88
C PHE A 102 -0.02 5.89 2.79
N THR A 103 0.22 4.85 1.98
CA THR A 103 -0.68 3.69 1.90
C THR A 103 -0.77 2.94 3.22
N PHE A 104 0.34 2.83 3.96
CA PHE A 104 0.33 2.23 5.30
C PHE A 104 -0.64 2.96 6.22
N VAL A 105 -0.56 4.30 6.29
CA VAL A 105 -1.47 5.11 7.11
C VAL A 105 -2.93 4.87 6.72
N LEU A 106 -3.26 4.89 5.42
CA LEU A 106 -4.64 4.63 4.96
C LEU A 106 -5.15 3.27 5.45
N ILE A 107 -4.33 2.21 5.31
CA ILE A 107 -4.69 0.87 5.76
C ILE A 107 -4.85 0.81 7.28
N SER A 108 -3.99 1.49 8.04
CA SER A 108 -4.08 1.57 9.51
C SER A 108 -5.32 2.35 9.97
N THR A 109 -5.82 3.30 9.19
CA THR A 109 -7.02 4.08 9.53
C THR A 109 -8.33 3.33 9.29
N ALA A 110 -8.40 2.39 8.35
CA ALA A 110 -9.61 1.61 8.07
C ALA A 110 -10.25 0.91 9.30
N PRO A 111 -9.51 0.19 10.17
CA PRO A 111 -10.08 -0.43 11.37
C PRO A 111 -10.48 0.61 12.42
N LEU A 112 -9.78 1.74 12.49
CA LEU A 112 -10.15 2.85 13.39
C LEU A 112 -11.48 3.49 12.96
N VAL A 113 -11.73 3.62 11.65
CA VAL A 113 -13.02 4.07 11.12
C VAL A 113 -14.12 3.04 11.38
N GLY A 114 -13.82 1.75 11.29
CA GLY A 114 -14.75 0.69 11.71
C GLY A 114 -15.13 0.76 13.19
N LEU A 115 -14.15 1.06 14.06
CA LEU A 115 -14.39 1.31 15.49
C LEU A 115 -15.17 2.61 15.73
N LEU A 116 -14.94 3.66 14.95
CA LEU A 116 -15.77 4.87 14.99
C LEU A 116 -17.24 4.56 14.66
N GLY A 117 -17.48 3.63 13.74
CA GLY A 117 -18.80 3.11 13.40
C GLY A 117 -19.54 2.51 14.59
N THR A 118 -18.84 1.77 15.46
CA THR A 118 -19.47 1.20 16.66
C THR A 118 -19.87 2.27 17.66
N VAL A 119 -19.02 3.27 17.86
CA VAL A 119 -19.32 4.40 18.75
C VAL A 119 -20.50 5.20 18.22
N SER A 120 -20.55 5.46 16.91
CA SER A 120 -21.66 6.18 16.28
C SER A 120 -22.97 5.39 16.35
N GLY A 121 -22.96 4.08 16.12
CA GLY A 121 -24.15 3.23 16.19
C GLY A 121 -24.68 3.06 17.62
N MET A 122 -23.79 2.94 18.61
CA MET A 122 -24.21 2.92 20.02
C MET A 122 -24.79 4.27 20.45
N TYR A 123 -24.23 5.37 19.94
CA TYR A 123 -24.76 6.71 20.22
C TYR A 123 -26.19 6.88 19.71
N THR A 124 -26.47 6.52 18.45
CA THR A 124 -27.83 6.59 17.87
C THR A 124 -28.82 5.68 18.60
N THR A 125 -28.35 4.52 19.05
CA THR A 125 -29.15 3.56 19.83
C THR A 125 -29.58 4.15 21.18
N PHE A 126 -28.65 4.76 21.91
CA PHE A 126 -28.97 5.39 23.21
C PHE A 126 -29.84 6.65 23.06
N ASP A 127 -29.63 7.44 22.01
CA ASP A 127 -30.45 8.62 21.71
C ASP A 127 -31.90 8.22 21.36
N GLY A 128 -32.05 7.15 20.56
CA GLY A 128 -33.36 6.58 20.21
C GLY A 128 -34.14 6.01 21.41
N MET A 129 -33.44 5.50 22.43
CA MET A 129 -34.07 5.03 23.67
C MET A 129 -34.66 6.17 24.51
N GLY A 130 -34.07 7.36 24.48
CA GLY A 130 -34.57 8.52 25.20
C GLY A 130 -35.91 9.04 24.65
N THR A 131 -36.24 8.69 23.40
CA THR A 131 -37.40 9.22 22.66
C THR A 131 -38.49 8.17 22.42
N SER A 132 -38.19 6.87 22.55
CA SER A 132 -39.12 5.78 22.26
C SER A 132 -39.66 5.10 23.53
N SER A 133 -40.95 5.28 23.82
CA SER A 133 -41.67 4.64 24.94
C SER A 133 -42.31 3.29 24.57
N THR A 134 -42.20 2.84 23.32
CA THR A 134 -43.07 1.79 22.74
C THR A 134 -42.36 0.44 22.49
N SER A 135 -41.03 0.44 22.29
CA SER A 135 -40.21 -0.76 22.10
C SER A 135 -39.46 -1.10 23.39
N GLY A 136 -39.44 -2.37 23.79
CA GLY A 136 -38.71 -2.79 24.99
C GLY A 136 -37.22 -2.38 24.90
N PRO A 137 -36.60 -1.85 25.98
CA PRO A 137 -35.22 -1.39 25.95
C PRO A 137 -34.22 -2.42 25.41
N SER A 138 -34.50 -3.70 25.62
CA SER A 138 -33.63 -4.81 25.21
C SER A 138 -33.56 -5.01 23.69
N THR A 139 -34.66 -4.83 22.95
CA THR A 139 -34.66 -5.09 21.50
C THR A 139 -33.94 -3.98 20.73
N VAL A 140 -34.12 -2.73 21.16
CA VAL A 140 -33.44 -1.55 20.57
C VAL A 140 -31.94 -1.65 20.76
N ILE A 141 -31.48 -1.98 21.98
CA ILE A 141 -30.05 -2.14 22.27
C ILE A 141 -29.45 -3.29 21.45
N ALA A 142 -30.13 -4.44 21.38
CA ALA A 142 -29.63 -5.60 20.64
C ALA A 142 -29.44 -5.29 19.14
N GLN A 143 -30.38 -4.56 18.54
CA GLN A 143 -30.28 -4.14 17.15
C GLN A 143 -29.11 -3.17 16.92
N GLY A 144 -28.97 -2.15 17.78
CA GLY A 144 -27.87 -1.19 17.71
C GLY A 144 -26.47 -1.80 17.88
N VAL A 145 -26.35 -2.79 18.78
CA VAL A 145 -25.10 -3.55 18.97
C VAL A 145 -24.75 -4.34 17.70
N SER A 146 -25.74 -5.01 17.10
CA SER A 146 -25.54 -5.79 15.88
C SER A 146 -25.05 -4.91 14.74
N GLU A 147 -25.75 -3.81 14.46
CA GLU A 147 -25.39 -2.83 13.43
C GLU A 147 -23.97 -2.26 13.62
N ALA A 148 -23.65 -1.86 14.85
CA ALA A 148 -22.31 -1.40 15.23
C ALA A 148 -21.22 -2.44 14.88
N LEU A 149 -21.43 -3.71 15.24
CA LEU A 149 -20.43 -4.77 15.03
C LEU A 149 -20.13 -5.03 13.56
N ILE A 150 -21.12 -4.92 12.67
CA ILE A 150 -20.90 -5.17 11.25
C ILE A 150 -19.93 -4.11 10.67
N THR A 151 -20.06 -2.83 11.06
CA THR A 151 -19.13 -1.78 10.58
C THR A 151 -17.67 -2.04 10.95
N THR A 152 -17.41 -2.54 12.17
CA THR A 152 -16.06 -2.95 12.60
C THR A 152 -15.56 -4.17 11.82
N GLN A 153 -16.42 -5.17 11.63
CA GLN A 153 -16.09 -6.34 10.84
C GLN A 153 -15.67 -5.95 9.42
N THR A 154 -16.42 -5.06 8.77
CA THR A 154 -16.10 -4.56 7.43
C THR A 154 -14.75 -3.83 7.39
N GLY A 155 -14.47 -2.97 8.39
CA GLY A 155 -13.18 -2.27 8.49
C GLY A 155 -11.98 -3.23 8.60
N LEU A 156 -12.13 -4.33 9.33
CA LEU A 156 -11.10 -5.37 9.45
C LEU A 156 -10.96 -6.18 8.15
N ILE A 157 -12.07 -6.58 7.53
CA ILE A 157 -12.07 -7.32 6.25
C ILE A 157 -11.35 -6.52 5.15
N ILE A 158 -11.44 -5.19 5.16
CA ILE A 158 -10.71 -4.34 4.22
C ILE A 158 -9.22 -4.21 4.62
N SER A 159 -8.94 -3.96 5.89
CA SER A 159 -7.58 -3.63 6.35
C SER A 159 -6.62 -4.82 6.33
N VAL A 160 -7.05 -5.99 6.77
CA VAL A 160 -6.20 -7.20 6.88
C VAL A 160 -5.59 -7.63 5.55
N PRO A 161 -6.35 -7.87 4.47
CA PRO A 161 -5.77 -8.24 3.18
C PRO A 161 -4.91 -7.13 2.59
N ALA A 162 -5.31 -5.86 2.77
CA ALA A 162 -4.52 -4.73 2.29
C ALA A 162 -3.13 -4.66 2.98
N TYR A 163 -3.07 -4.94 4.28
CA TYR A 163 -1.80 -5.05 5.01
C TYR A 163 -0.88 -6.12 4.45
N ILE A 164 -1.42 -7.32 4.18
CA ILE A 164 -0.65 -8.45 3.62
C ILE A 164 -0.07 -8.06 2.25
N ILE A 165 -0.87 -7.44 1.39
CA ILE A 165 -0.44 -6.99 0.08
C ILE A 165 0.64 -5.91 0.20
N LEU A 166 0.47 -4.91 1.08
CA LEU A 166 1.47 -3.87 1.28
C LEU A 166 2.78 -4.44 1.82
N PHE A 167 2.73 -5.40 2.74
CA PHE A 167 3.92 -6.08 3.26
C PHE A 167 4.71 -6.78 2.14
N TYR A 168 4.01 -7.51 1.26
CA TYR A 168 4.63 -8.16 0.10
C TYR A 168 5.27 -7.13 -0.86
N LEU A 169 4.56 -6.04 -1.17
CA LEU A 169 5.08 -4.96 -2.02
C LEU A 169 6.30 -4.27 -1.39
N TRP A 170 6.30 -4.08 -0.08
CA TRP A 170 7.43 -3.50 0.65
C TRP A 170 8.67 -4.39 0.63
N GLY A 171 8.48 -5.71 0.76
CA GLY A 171 9.56 -6.68 0.59
C GLY A 171 10.23 -6.56 -0.79
N ASN A 172 9.44 -6.45 -1.85
CA ASN A 172 9.94 -6.26 -3.21
C ASN A 172 10.67 -4.92 -3.39
N TYR A 173 10.12 -3.83 -2.86
CA TYR A 173 10.78 -2.52 -2.87
C TYR A 173 12.15 -2.55 -2.18
N ARG A 174 12.24 -3.20 -1.01
CA ARG A 174 13.52 -3.36 -0.28
C ARG A 174 14.53 -4.13 -1.12
N ARG A 175 14.14 -5.27 -1.71
CA ARG A 175 15.01 -6.09 -2.56
C ARG A 175 15.60 -5.27 -3.72
N LEU A 176 14.76 -4.54 -4.45
CA LEU A 176 15.21 -3.68 -5.56
C LEU A 176 16.19 -2.60 -5.09
N ARG A 177 15.90 -1.94 -3.97
CA ARG A 177 16.77 -0.88 -3.43
C ARG A 177 18.10 -1.43 -2.90
N HIS A 178 18.10 -2.64 -2.36
CA HIS A 178 19.34 -3.32 -1.94
C HIS A 178 20.19 -3.70 -3.16
N GLY A 179 19.60 -4.26 -4.21
CA GLY A 179 20.30 -4.55 -5.47
C GLY A 179 20.95 -3.31 -6.08
N PHE A 180 20.25 -2.17 -6.06
CA PHE A 180 20.78 -0.92 -6.63
C PHE A 180 22.04 -0.44 -5.88
N ARG A 181 21.98 -0.45 -4.54
CA ARG A 181 23.13 -0.08 -3.70
C ARG A 181 24.33 -1.01 -3.87
N LEU A 182 24.13 -2.27 -4.22
CA LEU A 182 25.23 -3.19 -4.52
C LEU A 182 25.92 -2.82 -5.84
N ILE A 183 25.16 -2.44 -6.87
CA ILE A 183 25.70 -1.99 -8.15
C ILE A 183 26.49 -0.70 -7.95
N GLU A 184 25.94 0.26 -7.20
CA GLU A 184 26.59 1.51 -6.86
C GLU A 184 27.95 1.30 -6.16
N ARG A 185 27.99 0.44 -5.13
CA ARG A 185 29.23 0.09 -4.43
C ARG A 185 30.29 -0.51 -5.35
N ARG A 186 29.90 -1.48 -6.20
CA ARG A 186 30.82 -2.13 -7.14
C ARG A 186 31.34 -1.18 -8.21
N LEU A 187 30.49 -0.28 -8.69
CA LEU A 187 30.91 0.78 -9.61
C LEU A 187 31.96 1.69 -8.95
N GLY A 188 31.72 2.14 -7.72
CA GLY A 188 32.67 2.96 -6.98
C GLY A 188 34.01 2.26 -6.68
N GLU A 189 34.00 0.96 -6.41
CA GLU A 189 35.23 0.17 -6.19
C GLU A 189 36.05 0.02 -7.49
N ASN A 190 35.41 -0.28 -8.62
CA ASN A 190 36.12 -0.45 -9.91
C ASN A 190 36.78 0.84 -10.40
N PHE A 191 36.14 2.00 -10.21
CA PHE A 191 36.71 3.28 -10.62
C PHE A 191 37.89 3.71 -9.73
N ASN A 192 37.81 3.47 -8.41
CA ASN A 192 38.97 3.69 -7.51
C ASN A 192 40.18 2.80 -7.86
N TYR A 193 39.95 1.64 -8.48
CA TYR A 193 41.03 0.76 -8.94
C TYR A 193 41.69 1.27 -10.23
N ALA A 194 40.92 1.87 -11.15
CA ALA A 194 41.43 2.44 -12.40
C ALA A 194 42.31 3.68 -12.17
N GLU A 195 42.02 4.49 -11.15
CA GLU A 195 42.82 5.68 -10.79
C GLU A 195 44.15 5.33 -10.09
N ARG A 196 44.37 4.06 -9.72
CA ARG A 196 45.59 3.56 -9.06
C ARG A 196 46.62 2.90 -10.00
N ILE A 197 46.33 2.80 -11.30
CA ILE A 197 47.21 2.21 -12.32
C ILE A 197 47.71 3.32 -13.25
#